data_AF-A0A016U8W0-F1
#
_entry.id   AF-A0A016U8W0-F1
#
_cell.length_a   1.000
_cell.length_b   1.000
_cell.length_c   1.000
_cell.angle_alpha   90.00
_cell.angle_beta   90.00
_cell.angle_gamma   90.00
#
_symmetry.space_group_name_H-M   'P 1'
#
loop_
_entity.id
_entity.type
_entity.pdbx_description
1 polymer ?
#
loop_
_entity_poly.entity_id
_entity_poly.type
_entity_poly.pdbx_seq_one_letter_code
_entity_poly.pdbx_strand_id
1 'polypeptide(L)'
;MKTLVAVLALCCLAEGASTCPYTSAIQPNWMEVSGFVAKIRINSQVERGSKVSYNFNLLRFYKTQVLVVLARMLITRVISIEKKCNITLENGEDYVFGCKAVGWCHFVRDYRKLKLPKWRQLGNNAWY
;
A
#
# COMPACT_ATOMS: atom_id res chain seq x y z
N MET A 1 53.50 -19.72 17.72
CA MET A 1 52.42 -19.60 16.71
C MET A 1 51.11 -19.48 17.47
N LYS A 2 50.43 -18.33 17.42
CA LYS A 2 49.17 -18.08 18.13
C LYS A 2 48.07 -17.87 17.10
N THR A 3 47.14 -18.81 17.04
CA THR A 3 45.89 -18.73 16.29
C THR A 3 44.96 -17.74 16.97
N LEU A 4 44.47 -16.74 16.24
CA LEU A 4 43.27 -15.98 16.63
C LEU A 4 42.43 -15.74 15.37
N VAL A 5 41.43 -16.60 15.25
CA VAL A 5 40.28 -16.47 14.36
C VAL A 5 39.42 -15.33 14.90
N ALA A 6 39.27 -14.26 14.13
CA ALA A 6 38.27 -13.23 14.37
C ALA A 6 37.27 -13.25 13.19
N VAL A 7 36.46 -14.30 13.17
CA VAL A 7 35.20 -14.34 12.41
C VAL A 7 34.13 -13.95 13.41
N LEU A 8 33.50 -12.79 13.23
CA LEU A 8 32.12 -12.45 13.59
C LEU A 8 32.02 -10.93 13.75
N ALA A 9 31.55 -10.26 12.70
CA ALA A 9 30.63 -9.14 12.77
C ALA A 9 30.59 -8.52 11.39
N LEU A 10 29.66 -8.96 10.55
CA LEU A 10 28.88 -8.09 9.68
C LEU A 10 27.78 -8.95 9.01
N CYS A 11 26.94 -9.58 9.85
CA CYS A 11 25.55 -9.73 9.44
C CYS A 11 24.93 -8.33 9.55
N CYS A 12 25.33 -7.42 8.65
CA CYS A 12 24.50 -6.30 8.30
C CYS A 12 23.19 -6.93 7.85
N LEU A 13 22.20 -6.83 8.73
CA LEU A 13 20.82 -7.11 8.45
C LEU A 13 20.54 -6.45 7.10
N ALA A 14 20.44 -7.28 6.06
CA ALA A 14 19.72 -6.91 4.86
C ALA A 14 18.25 -6.80 5.29
N GLU A 15 17.93 -5.73 6.03
CA GLU A 15 16.56 -5.30 6.19
C GLU A 15 16.11 -4.94 4.77
N GLY A 16 15.46 -5.91 4.11
CA GLY A 16 14.82 -5.67 2.84
C GLY A 16 14.04 -4.37 2.95
N ALA A 17 14.34 -3.42 2.06
CA ALA A 17 13.77 -2.09 2.07
C ALA A 17 12.24 -2.17 1.93
N SER A 18 11.55 -2.32 3.04
CA SER A 18 10.12 -2.26 3.14
C SER A 18 9.73 -0.81 2.94
N THR A 19 9.29 -0.49 1.72
CA THR A 19 8.87 0.87 1.36
C THR A 19 7.53 1.12 2.07
N CYS A 20 7.58 1.89 3.16
CA CYS A 20 6.39 2.29 3.89
C CYS A 20 5.49 3.14 2.98
N PRO A 21 4.19 2.82 2.85
CA PRO A 21 3.29 3.64 2.07
C PRO A 21 3.11 5.00 2.73
N TYR A 22 3.09 6.06 1.93
CA TYR A 22 2.87 7.40 2.43
C TYR A 22 1.40 7.61 2.83
N THR A 23 1.17 8.34 3.93
CA THR A 23 -0.18 8.52 4.49
C THR A 23 -0.68 9.96 4.52
N SER A 24 0.17 10.96 4.27
CA SER A 24 -0.13 12.38 4.52
C SER A 24 -0.78 13.10 3.33
N ALA A 25 -0.15 13.09 2.15
CA ALA A 25 -0.71 13.70 0.94
C ALA A 25 -0.38 12.87 -0.29
N ILE A 26 -1.33 12.76 -1.21
CA ILE A 26 -1.09 12.16 -2.52
C ILE A 26 -0.31 13.17 -3.35
N GLN A 27 0.89 12.78 -3.75
CA GLN A 27 1.68 13.52 -4.73
C GLN A 27 1.05 13.35 -6.12
N PRO A 28 1.06 14.39 -6.97
CA PRO A 28 0.44 14.32 -8.30
C PRO A 28 0.97 13.16 -9.16
N ASN A 29 2.28 12.93 -9.14
CA ASN A 29 2.94 11.87 -9.91
C ASN A 29 2.59 10.45 -9.41
N TRP A 30 2.15 10.27 -8.16
CA TRP A 30 1.82 8.93 -7.63
C TRP A 30 0.63 8.30 -8.32
N MET A 31 -0.27 9.12 -8.84
CA MET A 31 -1.36 8.65 -9.68
C MET A 31 -0.82 8.05 -10.98
N GLU A 32 0.15 8.70 -11.62
CA GLU A 32 0.73 8.27 -12.89
C GLU A 32 1.60 7.03 -12.75
N VAL A 33 2.40 6.93 -11.68
CA VAL A 33 3.30 5.78 -11.47
C VAL A 33 2.63 4.56 -10.84
N SER A 34 1.44 4.72 -10.23
CA SER A 34 0.69 3.58 -9.69
C SER A 34 0.11 2.72 -10.82
N GLY A 35 0.28 1.39 -10.74
CA GLY A 35 -0.38 0.44 -11.62
C GLY A 35 -1.89 0.42 -11.43
N PHE A 36 -2.36 0.61 -10.19
CA PHE A 36 -3.77 0.87 -9.90
C PHE A 36 -3.95 1.84 -8.73
N VAL A 37 -5.08 2.53 -8.73
CA VAL A 37 -5.55 3.37 -7.63
C VAL A 37 -6.99 3.02 -7.34
N ALA A 38 -7.28 2.64 -6.10
CA ALA A 38 -8.60 2.13 -5.73
C ALA A 38 -9.04 2.61 -4.35
N LYS A 39 -10.35 2.84 -4.21
CA LYS A 39 -11.05 2.90 -2.94
C LYS A 39 -11.24 1.49 -2.42
N ILE A 40 -10.82 1.28 -1.17
CA ILE A 40 -10.97 0.02 -0.46
C ILE A 40 -11.63 0.24 0.90
N ARG A 41 -12.17 -0.83 1.47
CA ARG A 41 -12.63 -0.87 2.87
C ARG A 41 -11.86 -1.94 3.62
N ILE A 42 -11.34 -1.59 4.79
CA ILE A 42 -10.67 -2.57 5.66
C ILE A 42 -11.74 -3.41 6.35
N ASN A 43 -11.63 -4.73 6.26
CA ASN A 43 -12.56 -5.65 6.91
C ASN A 43 -12.01 -6.14 8.25
N SER A 44 -10.72 -6.47 8.27
CA SER A 44 -10.04 -7.03 9.42
C SER A 44 -8.55 -6.81 9.31
N GLN A 45 -7.86 -6.84 10.43
CA GLN A 45 -6.41 -6.84 10.51
C GLN A 45 -5.91 -8.02 11.34
N VAL A 46 -4.72 -8.53 11.00
CA VAL A 46 -4.03 -9.59 11.73
C VAL A 46 -2.57 -9.19 11.89
N GLU A 47 -2.11 -9.16 13.13
CA GLU A 47 -0.68 -8.93 13.40
C GLU A 47 0.11 -10.23 13.19
N ARG A 48 1.23 -10.14 12.46
CA ARG A 48 2.13 -11.27 12.20
C ARG A 48 3.58 -10.81 12.28
N GLY A 49 4.22 -11.06 13.41
CA GLY A 49 5.61 -10.66 13.65
C GLY A 49 5.81 -9.15 13.48
N SER A 50 6.67 -8.74 12.53
CA SER A 50 6.98 -7.34 12.22
C SER A 50 5.93 -6.65 11.35
N LYS A 51 4.90 -7.36 10.87
CA LYS A 51 3.90 -6.83 9.93
C LYS A 51 2.49 -6.85 10.52
N VAL A 52 1.65 -5.97 10.00
CA VAL A 52 0.20 -6.02 10.14
C VAL A 52 -0.38 -6.29 8.76
N SER A 53 -1.14 -7.38 8.64
CA SER A 53 -1.85 -7.76 7.41
C SER A 53 -3.30 -7.30 7.49
N TYR A 54 -3.74 -6.56 6.49
CA TYR A 54 -5.08 -6.00 6.39
C TYR A 54 -5.85 -6.68 5.26
N ASN A 55 -6.95 -7.35 5.60
CA ASN A 55 -7.90 -7.84 4.61
C ASN A 55 -8.82 -6.70 4.21
N PHE A 56 -9.07 -6.54 2.91
CA PHE A 56 -9.87 -5.42 2.40
C PHE A 56 -10.82 -5.83 1.27
N ASN A 57 -11.87 -5.03 1.09
CA ASN A 57 -12.74 -5.11 -0.09
C ASN A 57 -12.43 -3.97 -1.06
N LEU A 58 -12.36 -4.30 -2.36
CA LEU A 58 -12.28 -3.31 -3.43
C LEU A 58 -13.66 -2.72 -3.71
N LEU A 59 -13.82 -1.42 -3.48
CA LEU A 59 -15.09 -0.72 -3.70
C LEU A 59 -15.12 -0.09 -5.09
N ARG A 60 -14.10 0.69 -5.43
CA ARG A 60 -14.04 1.48 -6.68
C ARG A 60 -12.61 1.59 -7.19
N PHE A 61 -12.41 1.48 -8.49
CA PHE A 61 -11.15 1.86 -9.13
C PHE A 61 -11.22 3.31 -9.61
N TYR A 62 -10.16 4.06 -9.34
CA TYR A 62 -9.89 5.38 -9.91
C TYR A 62 -8.88 5.29 -11.05
N LYS A 63 -7.99 4.30 -11.01
CA LYS A 63 -7.04 3.98 -12.07
C LYS A 63 -6.75 2.48 -12.08
N THR A 64 -6.56 1.92 -13.25
CA THR A 64 -6.03 0.57 -13.46
C THR A 64 -5.41 0.50 -14.86
N GLN A 65 -4.34 -0.27 -15.03
CA GLN A 65 -3.73 -0.53 -16.35
C GLN A 65 -4.47 -1.60 -17.16
N VAL A 66 -5.36 -2.36 -16.51
CA VAL A 66 -6.15 -3.43 -17.12
C VAL A 66 -7.64 -3.18 -16.90
N LEU A 67 -8.50 -3.89 -17.64
CA LEU A 67 -9.95 -3.85 -17.46
C LEU A 67 -10.33 -4.05 -15.98
N VAL A 68 -11.28 -3.25 -15.48
CA VAL A 68 -11.70 -3.26 -14.07
C VAL A 68 -12.11 -4.66 -13.58
N VAL A 69 -12.77 -5.44 -14.45
CA VAL A 69 -13.18 -6.82 -14.14
C VAL A 69 -11.96 -7.71 -13.92
N LEU A 70 -10.94 -7.62 -14.78
CA LEU A 70 -9.68 -8.36 -14.62
C LEU A 70 -8.93 -7.89 -13.38
N ALA A 71 -8.83 -6.59 -13.14
CA ALA A 71 -8.17 -6.04 -11.95
C ALA A 71 -8.79 -6.57 -10.64
N ARG A 72 -10.13 -6.67 -10.58
CA ARG A 72 -10.85 -7.24 -9.42
C ARG A 72 -10.53 -8.71 -9.18
N MET A 73 -10.26 -9.48 -10.24
CA MET A 73 -9.90 -10.89 -10.11
C MET A 73 -8.43 -11.08 -9.74
N LEU A 74 -7.54 -10.24 -10.26
CA LEU A 74 -6.09 -10.39 -10.07
C LEU A 74 -5.58 -9.79 -8.75
N ILE A 75 -6.25 -8.79 -8.20
CA ILE A 75 -5.79 -8.12 -6.97
C ILE A 75 -6.14 -8.97 -5.75
N THR A 76 -5.11 -9.50 -5.08
CA THR A 76 -5.26 -10.14 -3.77
C THR A 76 -5.80 -9.13 -2.75
N ARG A 77 -6.83 -9.54 -2.01
CA ARG A 77 -7.55 -8.71 -1.04
C ARG A 77 -6.85 -8.56 0.32
N VAL A 78 -5.52 -8.59 0.29
CA VAL A 78 -4.67 -8.52 1.49
C VAL A 78 -3.49 -7.60 1.21
N ILE A 79 -3.22 -6.66 2.10
CA ILE A 79 -2.00 -5.85 2.10
C ILE A 79 -1.27 -6.04 3.42
N SER A 80 0.05 -6.20 3.39
CA SER A 80 0.87 -6.28 4.60
C SER A 80 1.74 -5.03 4.71
N ILE A 81 1.66 -4.35 5.84
CA ILE A 81 2.44 -3.14 6.13
C ILE A 81 3.34 -3.46 7.34
N GLU A 82 4.61 -3.06 7.29
CA GLU A 82 5.50 -3.23 8.44
C GLU A 82 5.07 -2.32 9.59
N LYS A 83 5.16 -2.83 10.82
CA LYS A 83 4.90 -2.08 12.06
C LYS A 83 5.81 -0.85 12.18
N LYS A 84 7.05 -0.92 11.66
CA LYS A 84 7.99 0.23 11.63
C LYS A 84 7.47 1.43 10.82
N CYS A 85 6.47 1.24 9.96
CA CYS A 85 5.84 2.33 9.22
C CYS A 85 4.91 3.20 10.08
N ASN A 86 4.52 2.74 11.28
CA ASN A 86 3.59 3.43 12.17
C ASN A 86 2.26 3.82 11.48
N ILE A 87 1.71 2.88 10.71
CA ILE A 87 0.44 3.03 9.98
C ILE A 87 -0.55 2.03 10.53
N THR A 88 -1.66 2.55 11.06
CA THR A 88 -2.80 1.75 11.52
C THR A 88 -4.01 2.07 10.66
N LEU A 89 -4.60 1.04 10.06
CA LEU A 89 -5.83 1.17 9.28
C LEU A 89 -6.98 0.58 10.10
N GLU A 90 -8.04 1.35 10.28
CA GLU A 90 -9.18 1.00 11.13
C GLU A 90 -10.12 0.04 10.40
N ASN A 91 -10.61 -1.00 11.09
CA ASN A 91 -11.61 -1.90 10.55
C ASN A 91 -12.92 -1.14 10.28
N GLY A 92 -13.56 -1.43 9.15
CA GLY A 92 -14.78 -0.77 8.70
C GLY A 92 -14.55 0.54 7.94
N GLU A 93 -13.34 1.10 8.00
CA GLU A 93 -13.04 2.38 7.39
C GLU A 93 -12.59 2.27 5.93
N ASP A 94 -12.87 3.35 5.19
CA ASP A 94 -12.56 3.47 3.77
C ASP A 94 -11.21 4.18 3.56
N TYR A 95 -10.39 3.63 2.67
CA TYR A 95 -9.09 4.19 2.30
C TYR A 95 -8.94 4.23 0.78
N VAL A 96 -7.97 5.02 0.31
CA VAL A 96 -7.51 5.00 -1.07
C VAL A 96 -6.08 4.53 -1.12
N PHE A 97 -5.87 3.49 -1.89
CA PHE A 97 -4.56 2.93 -2.16
C PHE A 97 -4.13 3.33 -3.56
N GLY A 98 -2.86 3.69 -3.71
CA GLY A 98 -2.18 3.76 -5.00
C GLY A 98 -0.97 2.85 -4.97
N CYS A 99 -1.00 1.81 -5.80
CA CYS A 99 -0.01 0.75 -5.75
C CYS A 99 0.59 0.46 -7.11
N LYS A 100 1.88 0.14 -7.12
CA LYS A 100 2.55 -0.40 -8.30
C LYS A 100 2.04 -1.82 -8.59
N ALA A 101 1.97 -2.62 -7.53
CA ALA A 101 1.43 -3.98 -7.52
C ALA A 101 0.83 -4.29 -6.14
N VAL A 102 0.12 -5.40 -6.01
CA VAL A 102 -0.42 -5.83 -4.73
C VAL A 102 0.72 -6.06 -3.72
N GLY A 103 0.60 -5.49 -2.52
CA GLY A 103 1.66 -5.53 -1.52
C GLY A 103 2.76 -4.48 -1.69
N TRP A 104 2.77 -3.73 -2.80
CA TRP A 104 3.67 -2.59 -2.99
C TRP A 104 2.89 -1.32 -3.33
N CYS A 105 2.49 -0.63 -2.27
CA CYS A 105 1.72 0.60 -2.37
C CYS A 105 2.61 1.83 -2.15
N HIS A 106 2.49 2.81 -3.03
CA HIS A 106 3.12 4.10 -2.86
C HIS A 106 2.44 4.88 -1.73
N PHE A 107 1.11 4.81 -1.64
CA PHE A 107 0.37 5.51 -0.62
C PHE A 107 -0.88 4.77 -0.16
N VAL A 108 -1.28 5.11 1.06
CA VAL A 108 -2.54 4.70 1.70
C VAL A 108 -3.11 5.92 2.40
N ARG A 109 -4.30 6.38 2.00
CA ARG A 109 -4.90 7.59 2.57
C ARG A 109 -6.33 7.35 3.04
N ASP A 110 -6.62 7.79 4.26
CA ASP A 110 -7.99 7.79 4.84
C ASP A 110 -8.94 8.58 3.92
N TYR A 111 -10.04 7.95 3.51
CA TYR A 111 -10.99 8.51 2.57
C TYR A 111 -11.71 9.76 3.09
N ARG A 112 -11.84 9.91 4.42
CA ARG A 112 -12.48 11.06 5.07
C ARG A 112 -11.60 12.32 4.98
N LYS A 113 -10.28 12.13 4.91
CA LYS A 113 -9.28 13.23 4.91
C LYS A 113 -8.99 13.78 3.51
N LEU A 114 -9.89 13.51 2.56
CA LEU A 114 -9.75 13.79 1.15
C LEU A 114 -10.51 15.05 0.77
N LYS A 115 -9.80 16.17 0.60
CA LYS A 115 -10.42 17.46 0.23
C LYS A 115 -10.96 17.41 -1.21
N LEU A 116 -12.28 17.49 -1.36
CA LEU A 116 -13.05 17.37 -2.61
C LEU A 116 -12.46 18.00 -3.91
N PRO A 117 -11.78 19.17 -3.91
CA PRO A 117 -11.25 19.74 -5.15
C PRO A 117 -10.13 18.90 -5.76
N LYS A 118 -9.22 18.36 -4.94
CA LYS A 118 -8.07 17.56 -5.41
C LYS A 118 -8.47 16.14 -5.82
N TRP A 119 -9.60 15.65 -5.29
CA TRP A 119 -10.09 14.29 -5.51
C TRP A 119 -10.99 14.14 -6.73
N ARG A 120 -11.68 15.21 -7.14
CA ARG A 120 -12.48 15.22 -8.37
C ARG A 120 -11.66 14.93 -9.63
N GLN A 121 -10.38 15.28 -9.62
CA GLN A 121 -9.43 14.97 -10.70
C GLN A 121 -9.17 13.46 -10.87
N LEU A 122 -9.47 12.64 -9.86
CA LEU A 122 -9.20 11.20 -9.85
C LEU A 122 -10.34 10.37 -10.47
N GLY A 123 -11.52 10.97 -10.66
CA GLY A 123 -12.74 10.28 -11.08
C GLY A 123 -13.30 10.68 -12.43
N ASN A 124 -12.75 11.71 -13.09
CA ASN A 124 -13.30 12.26 -14.33
C ASN A 124 -12.65 11.76 -15.62
N ASN A 125 -11.60 10.94 -15.52
CA ASN A 125 -11.16 10.21 -16.69
C ASN A 125 -11.97 8.91 -16.73
N ALA A 126 -13.18 9.01 -17.29
CA ALA A 126 -13.88 7.90 -17.89
C ALA A 126 -12.99 7.35 -19.01
N TRP A 127 -12.09 6.44 -18.65
CA TRP A 127 -11.33 5.66 -19.61
C TRP A 127 -12.26 4.56 -20.08
N TYR A 128 -12.90 4.82 -21.22
CA TYR A 128 -13.58 3.85 -22.07
C TYR A 128 -12.65 2.70 -22.44
#